data_AF-A0A224YYW5-F1
#
_entry.id   AF-A0A224YYW5-F1
#
_cell.length_a   1.000
_cell.length_b   1.000
_cell.length_c   1.000
_cell.angle_alpha   90.00
_cell.angle_beta   90.00
_cell.angle_gamma   90.00
#
_symmetry.space_group_name_H-M   'P 1'
#
loop_
_entity.id
_entity.type
_entity.pdbx_description
1 polymer ?
#
loop_
_entity_poly.entity_id
_entity_poly.type
_entity_poly.pdbx_seq_one_letter_code
_entity_poly.pdbx_strand_id
1 'polypeptide(L)'
;MELRVLAAVALAAILITGADGAKKGDDGNYESLFLTPYIKAGQIDLARNLSRVKLFERYIRAETHSGYITIDQWKKSNLFFLHIRALKNPDAYPLLLWLQGGPGLSSLFGEFLEIGPLGIDGEGRLFERHSSLQRHVNVVYLDQPVGAGYSFTKGLLGYAKDLNDVSGGVLEFLDQFVTMFPEYTNRTFYIGGESYGATR
;
A
#
# COMPACT_ATOMS: atom_id res chain seq x y z
N MET A 1 -6.90 20.24 19.12
CA MET A 1 -7.45 19.32 18.11
C MET A 1 -6.84 19.54 16.73
N GLU A 2 -6.49 20.78 16.36
CA GLU A 2 -5.97 21.11 15.02
C GLU A 2 -4.52 20.67 14.73
N LEU A 3 -3.61 20.65 15.72
CA LEU A 3 -2.22 20.22 15.50
C LEU A 3 -2.09 18.71 15.22
N ARG A 4 -3.04 17.90 15.71
CA ARG A 4 -3.07 16.43 15.55
C ARG A 4 -3.47 16.01 14.13
N VAL A 5 -4.30 16.81 13.48
CA VAL A 5 -4.73 16.59 12.09
C VAL A 5 -3.59 16.89 11.12
N LEU A 6 -2.80 17.95 11.37
CA LEU A 6 -1.67 18.31 10.49
C LEU A 6 -0.56 17.26 10.44
N ALA A 7 -0.20 16.62 11.56
CA ALA A 7 0.84 15.59 11.57
C ALA A 7 0.42 14.32 10.81
N ALA A 8 -0.84 13.88 11.01
CA ALA A 8 -1.42 12.79 10.23
C ALA A 8 -1.53 13.13 8.74
N VAL A 9 -1.90 14.38 8.39
CA VAL A 9 -1.98 14.86 7.00
C VAL A 9 -0.59 14.98 6.35
N ALA A 10 0.46 15.33 7.09
CA ALA A 10 1.83 15.38 6.56
C ALA A 10 2.40 13.97 6.31
N LEU A 11 2.13 13.02 7.22
CA LEU A 11 2.48 11.62 7.03
C LEU A 11 1.73 11.01 5.85
N ALA A 12 0.43 11.30 5.78
CA ALA A 12 -0.41 10.97 4.66
C ALA A 12 0.13 11.59 3.37
N ALA A 13 0.54 12.86 3.32
CA ALA A 13 1.14 13.45 2.12
C ALA A 13 2.44 12.75 1.68
N ILE A 14 3.26 12.25 2.61
CA ILE A 14 4.47 11.47 2.27
C ILE A 14 4.12 10.06 1.75
N LEU A 15 3.00 9.48 2.18
CA LEU A 15 2.55 8.14 1.79
C LEU A 15 1.64 8.14 0.54
N ILE A 16 0.73 9.11 0.43
CA ILE A 16 -0.26 9.35 -0.66
C ILE A 16 0.44 9.72 -1.95
N THR A 17 1.53 10.48 -1.85
CA THR A 17 2.35 10.82 -3.03
C THR A 17 3.10 9.60 -3.52
N GLY A 18 3.02 8.47 -2.81
CA GLY A 18 3.06 7.14 -3.41
C GLY A 18 4.45 6.67 -3.78
N ALA A 19 5.49 7.42 -3.42
CA ALA A 19 6.92 7.11 -3.42
C ALA A 19 7.75 8.36 -3.72
N ASP A 20 9.05 8.31 -3.42
CA ASP A 20 9.98 9.39 -3.75
C ASP A 20 10.08 9.65 -5.26
N GLY A 21 9.58 8.74 -6.11
CA GLY A 21 9.51 8.90 -7.56
C GLY A 21 8.31 9.69 -8.08
N ALA A 22 7.37 10.12 -7.23
CA ALA A 22 6.27 10.96 -7.68
C ALA A 22 6.75 12.34 -8.14
N LYS A 23 6.17 12.80 -9.25
CA LYS A 23 6.51 14.09 -9.84
C LYS A 23 5.77 15.20 -9.12
N LYS A 24 6.46 16.33 -8.92
CA LYS A 24 5.82 17.56 -8.47
C LYS A 24 5.15 18.22 -9.68
N GLY A 25 3.84 18.38 -9.62
CA GLY A 25 3.04 19.10 -10.61
C GLY A 25 3.28 20.62 -10.56
N ASP A 26 2.78 21.31 -11.57
CA ASP A 26 2.95 22.77 -11.75
C ASP A 26 2.29 23.59 -10.64
N ASP A 27 1.29 23.03 -9.94
CA ASP A 27 0.63 23.61 -8.77
C ASP A 27 1.41 23.42 -7.46
N GLY A 28 2.56 22.73 -7.53
CA GLY A 28 3.41 22.42 -6.39
C GLY A 28 3.00 21.18 -5.59
N ASN A 29 1.90 20.51 -5.96
CA ASN A 29 1.48 19.25 -5.36
C ASN A 29 2.15 18.08 -6.08
N TYR A 30 2.38 16.97 -5.38
CA TYR A 30 2.90 15.76 -6.01
C TYR A 30 1.77 14.98 -6.67
N GLU A 31 2.01 14.54 -7.91
CA GLU A 31 1.08 13.70 -8.67
C GLU A 31 1.07 12.26 -8.16
N SER A 32 -0.09 11.61 -8.21
CA SER A 32 -0.23 10.18 -7.88
C SER A 32 0.64 9.32 -8.80
N LEU A 33 1.47 8.44 -8.22
CA LEU A 33 2.28 7.49 -8.97
C LEU A 33 1.45 6.28 -9.41
N PHE A 34 1.04 6.24 -10.67
CA PHE A 34 0.43 5.06 -11.28
C PHE A 34 1.50 4.13 -11.85
N LEU A 35 1.53 2.88 -11.37
CA LEU A 35 2.56 1.91 -11.74
C LEU A 35 2.16 1.05 -12.93
N THR A 36 0.86 0.84 -13.16
CA THR A 36 0.31 0.03 -14.26
C THR A 36 0.89 0.36 -15.65
N PRO A 37 1.09 1.64 -16.05
CA PRO A 37 1.71 1.94 -17.34
C PRO A 37 3.12 1.38 -17.48
N TYR A 38 3.95 1.46 -16.44
CA TYR A 38 5.32 0.95 -16.44
C TYR A 38 5.36 -0.58 -16.41
N ILE A 39 4.47 -1.20 -15.61
CA ILE A 39 4.33 -2.67 -15.54
C ILE A 39 3.94 -3.22 -16.91
N LYS A 40 2.91 -2.66 -17.56
CA LYS A 40 2.47 -3.10 -18.91
C LYS A 40 3.52 -2.87 -20.00
N ALA A 41 4.39 -1.88 -19.83
CA ALA A 41 5.51 -1.63 -20.74
C ALA A 41 6.74 -2.52 -20.47
N GLY A 42 6.68 -3.42 -19.47
CA GLY A 42 7.82 -4.25 -19.06
C GLY A 42 8.94 -3.47 -18.36
N GLN A 43 8.71 -2.22 -17.97
CA GLN A 43 9.69 -1.34 -17.33
C GLN A 43 9.72 -1.58 -15.81
N ILE A 44 9.94 -2.84 -15.41
CA ILE A 44 9.80 -3.29 -14.02
C ILE A 44 10.80 -2.61 -13.08
N ASP A 45 12.06 -2.49 -13.48
CA ASP A 45 13.08 -1.82 -12.67
C ASP A 45 12.74 -0.34 -12.43
N LEU A 46 12.23 0.33 -13.46
CA LEU A 46 11.78 1.72 -13.35
C LEU A 46 10.57 1.82 -12.42
N ALA A 47 9.57 0.94 -12.56
CA ALA A 47 8.42 0.90 -11.66
C ALA A 47 8.84 0.69 -10.21
N ARG A 48 9.79 -0.22 -9.95
CA ARG A 48 10.31 -0.49 -8.59
C ARG A 48 11.08 0.70 -8.04
N ASN A 49 11.92 1.32 -8.85
CA ASN A 49 12.68 2.48 -8.43
C ASN A 49 11.76 3.68 -8.13
N LEU A 50 10.78 3.93 -9.00
CA LEU A 50 9.81 5.00 -8.81
C LEU A 50 8.96 4.79 -7.57
N SER A 51 8.63 3.54 -7.22
CA SER A 51 7.78 3.20 -6.06
C SER A 51 8.49 3.20 -4.71
N ARG A 52 9.79 3.47 -4.62
CA ARG A 52 10.55 3.47 -3.35
C ARG A 52 10.06 4.52 -2.34
N VAL A 53 9.94 4.14 -1.07
CA VAL A 53 9.58 5.04 0.05
C VAL A 53 10.70 5.13 1.08
N LYS A 54 11.54 6.17 1.01
CA LYS A 54 12.69 6.35 1.94
C LYS A 54 12.33 6.58 3.40
N LEU A 55 11.08 6.94 3.70
CA LEU A 55 10.64 7.18 5.08
C LEU A 55 10.93 5.95 5.96
N PHE A 56 10.56 4.76 5.51
CA PHE A 56 10.75 3.51 6.25
C PHE A 56 12.22 3.08 6.28
N GLU A 57 12.98 3.33 5.20
CA GLU A 57 14.42 3.08 5.19
C GLU A 57 15.14 3.90 6.29
N ARG A 58 14.71 5.15 6.53
CA ARG A 58 15.30 6.02 7.55
C ARG A 58 14.98 5.58 8.98
N TYR A 59 13.75 5.17 9.25
CA TYR A 59 13.30 4.86 10.60
C TYR A 59 13.59 3.41 11.02
N ILE A 60 13.39 2.46 10.11
CA ILE A 60 13.39 1.02 10.43
C ILE A 60 14.27 0.19 9.49
N ARG A 61 14.99 0.84 8.56
CA ARG A 61 15.87 0.18 7.57
C ARG A 61 15.17 -0.87 6.72
N ALA A 62 13.86 -0.70 6.50
CA ALA A 62 13.06 -1.57 5.67
C ALA A 62 12.98 -1.02 4.24
N GLU A 63 13.19 -1.89 3.26
CA GLU A 63 12.88 -1.59 1.88
C GLU A 63 11.35 -1.55 1.72
N THR A 64 10.86 -0.41 1.26
CA THR A 64 9.42 -0.14 1.17
C THR A 64 9.05 0.41 -0.19
N HIS A 65 7.89 -0.02 -0.69
CA HIS A 65 7.30 0.44 -1.93
C HIS A 65 5.85 0.86 -1.73
N SER A 66 5.42 1.92 -2.43
CA SER A 66 4.01 2.27 -2.54
C SER A 66 3.66 2.77 -3.93
N GLY A 67 2.38 3.05 -4.15
CA GLY A 67 1.88 3.60 -5.39
C GLY A 67 0.49 3.06 -5.72
N TYR A 68 0.04 3.37 -6.93
CA TYR A 68 -1.28 3.00 -7.41
C TYR A 68 -1.21 1.96 -8.52
N ILE A 69 -2.01 0.91 -8.37
CA ILE A 69 -2.29 -0.07 -9.43
C ILE A 69 -3.69 0.22 -9.98
N THR A 70 -3.77 0.49 -11.28
CA THR A 70 -5.03 0.66 -12.00
C THR A 70 -5.62 -0.73 -12.30
N ILE A 71 -6.73 -1.05 -11.65
CA ILE A 71 -7.44 -2.33 -11.79
C ILE A 71 -8.58 -2.27 -12.81
N ASP A 72 -9.04 -1.07 -13.16
CA ASP A 72 -10.01 -0.85 -14.24
C ASP A 72 -9.69 0.46 -14.95
N GLN A 73 -9.21 0.37 -16.20
CA GLN A 73 -8.81 1.54 -16.98
C GLN A 73 -10.01 2.40 -17.43
N TRP A 74 -11.15 1.76 -17.70
CA TRP A 74 -12.35 2.44 -18.16
C TRP A 74 -12.98 3.25 -17.03
N LYS A 75 -13.14 2.62 -15.86
CA LYS A 75 -13.66 3.26 -14.65
C LYS A 75 -12.62 4.14 -13.96
N LYS A 76 -11.36 4.09 -14.39
CA LYS A 76 -10.22 4.77 -13.73
C LYS A 76 -10.12 4.37 -12.26
N SER A 77 -10.36 3.10 -11.94
CA SER A 77 -10.31 2.58 -10.57
C SER A 77 -8.88 2.17 -10.24
N ASN A 78 -8.36 2.68 -9.12
CA ASN A 78 -6.98 2.49 -8.69
C ASN A 78 -6.95 2.04 -7.23
N LEU A 79 -6.17 1.00 -6.94
CA LEU A 79 -5.87 0.56 -5.59
C LEU A 79 -4.51 1.09 -5.15
N PHE A 80 -4.47 1.66 -3.95
CA PHE A 80 -3.23 2.05 -3.28
C PHE A 80 -2.68 0.88 -2.47
N PHE A 81 -1.37 0.71 -2.47
CA PHE A 81 -0.69 -0.24 -1.60
C PHE A 81 0.53 0.36 -0.91
N LEU A 82 0.89 -0.26 0.21
CA LEU A 82 2.18 -0.10 0.88
C LEU A 82 2.77 -1.49 1.11
N HIS A 83 3.87 -1.80 0.43
CA HIS A 83 4.61 -3.04 0.58
C HIS A 83 5.88 -2.79 1.39
N ILE A 84 6.00 -3.43 2.56
CA ILE A 84 7.18 -3.34 3.43
C ILE A 84 7.83 -4.71 3.49
N ARG A 85 9.09 -4.78 3.09
CA ARG A 85 9.88 -6.01 3.19
C ARG A 85 10.23 -6.32 4.64
N ALA A 86 10.42 -7.60 4.95
CA ALA A 86 10.81 -8.01 6.28
C ALA A 86 12.14 -7.35 6.71
N LEU A 87 12.26 -7.00 8.00
CA LEU A 87 13.35 -6.19 8.55
C LEU A 87 14.73 -6.88 8.45
N LYS A 88 14.74 -8.21 8.33
CA LYS A 88 15.96 -9.03 8.18
C LYS A 88 15.69 -10.13 7.16
N ASN A 89 16.66 -10.42 6.31
CA ASN A 89 16.61 -11.51 5.33
C ASN A 89 15.24 -11.63 4.61
N PRO A 90 14.73 -10.55 3.98
CA PRO A 90 13.37 -10.56 3.42
C PRO A 90 13.14 -11.65 2.38
N ASP A 91 14.19 -12.05 1.66
CA ASP A 91 14.15 -13.14 0.67
C ASP A 91 13.99 -14.53 1.28
N ALA A 92 14.00 -14.70 2.61
CA ALA A 92 13.73 -15.96 3.29
C ALA A 92 12.29 -16.07 3.81
N TYR A 93 11.55 -14.96 3.87
CA TYR A 93 10.28 -14.88 4.56
C TYR A 93 9.07 -14.89 3.61
N PRO A 94 7.89 -15.37 4.08
CA PRO A 94 6.66 -15.39 3.29
C PRO A 94 6.18 -13.98 2.90
N LEU A 95 5.17 -13.93 2.02
CA LEU A 95 4.40 -12.73 1.72
C LEU A 95 3.03 -12.79 2.40
N LEU A 96 2.62 -11.71 3.06
CA LEU A 96 1.30 -11.52 3.65
C LEU A 96 0.60 -10.35 2.96
N LEU A 97 -0.58 -10.60 2.40
CA LEU A 97 -1.52 -9.53 2.07
C LEU A 97 -2.33 -9.20 3.33
N TRP A 98 -2.26 -7.96 3.82
CA TRP A 98 -3.04 -7.47 4.95
C TRP A 98 -4.21 -6.59 4.47
N LEU A 99 -5.41 -6.93 4.91
CA LEU A 99 -6.67 -6.30 4.54
C LEU A 99 -7.39 -5.76 5.78
N GLN A 100 -7.46 -4.44 5.91
CA GLN A 100 -8.27 -3.83 6.98
C GLN A 100 -9.76 -3.91 6.68
N GLY A 101 -10.56 -4.09 7.73
CA GLY A 101 -12.01 -4.10 7.65
C GLY A 101 -12.64 -2.70 7.63
N GLY A 102 -13.83 -2.59 8.24
CA GLY A 102 -14.67 -1.39 8.15
C GLY A 102 -16.08 -1.78 7.75
N PRO A 103 -16.46 -1.78 6.45
CA PRO A 103 -15.65 -1.67 5.23
C PRO A 103 -15.16 -0.25 4.89
N GLY A 104 -14.06 -0.15 4.13
CA GLY A 104 -13.55 1.11 3.58
C GLY A 104 -12.45 1.80 4.39
N LEU A 105 -11.96 1.21 5.48
CA LEU A 105 -10.81 1.74 6.20
C LEU A 105 -9.51 1.45 5.46
N SER A 106 -8.52 2.31 5.65
CA SER A 106 -7.18 2.09 5.08
C SER A 106 -6.45 0.96 5.80
N SER A 107 -5.75 0.12 5.05
CA SER A 107 -4.81 -0.87 5.60
C SER A 107 -3.58 -0.26 6.24
N LEU A 108 -3.37 1.05 6.10
CA LEU A 108 -2.34 1.76 6.88
C LEU A 108 -2.66 1.86 8.37
N PHE A 109 -3.92 1.62 8.79
CA PHE A 109 -4.21 1.39 10.21
C PHE A 109 -3.42 0.21 10.76
N GLY A 110 -3.38 -0.90 10.01
CA GLY A 110 -2.61 -2.09 10.35
C GLY A 110 -1.11 -1.81 10.46
N GLU A 111 -0.56 -0.99 9.57
CA GLU A 111 0.85 -0.58 9.63
C GLU A 111 1.12 0.29 10.88
N PHE A 112 0.44 1.44 11.00
CA PHE A 112 0.84 2.45 11.97
C PHE A 112 0.33 2.19 13.39
N LEU A 113 -0.80 1.51 13.54
CA LEU A 113 -1.47 1.40 14.83
C LEU A 113 -1.45 -0.02 15.41
N GLU A 114 -1.13 -1.04 14.60
CA GLU A 114 -1.30 -2.43 14.99
C GLU A 114 0.00 -3.24 14.83
N ILE A 115 0.18 -3.87 13.67
CA ILE A 115 1.13 -4.96 13.42
C ILE A 115 2.41 -4.51 12.70
N GLY A 116 2.42 -3.30 12.15
CA GLY A 116 3.53 -2.77 11.37
C GLY A 116 4.74 -2.34 12.21
N PRO A 117 5.93 -2.28 11.59
CA PRO A 117 7.18 -1.93 12.26
C PRO A 117 7.31 -0.43 12.55
N LEU A 118 6.54 0.44 11.91
CA LEU A 118 6.58 1.88 12.15
C LEU A 118 5.27 2.36 12.75
N GLY A 119 5.30 2.75 14.02
CA GLY A 119 4.13 3.28 14.73
C GLY A 119 4.03 4.80 14.68
N ILE A 120 2.82 5.31 14.95
CA ILE A 120 2.57 6.74 15.19
C ILE A 120 1.97 6.95 16.59
N ASP A 121 2.49 7.92 17.35
CA ASP A 121 2.01 8.24 18.70
C ASP A 121 0.89 9.31 18.72
N GLY A 122 0.38 9.62 19.91
CA GLY A 122 -0.70 10.60 20.09
C GLY A 122 -0.32 12.05 19.75
N GLU A 123 0.98 12.31 19.57
CA GLU A 123 1.55 13.57 19.11
C GLU A 123 1.83 13.58 17.60
N GLY A 124 1.57 12.47 16.91
CA GLY A 124 1.82 12.30 15.48
C GLY A 124 3.27 12.02 15.13
N ARG A 125 4.10 11.63 16.11
CA ARG A 125 5.51 11.28 15.88
C ARG A 125 5.64 9.81 15.53
N LEU A 126 6.56 9.53 14.63
CA LEU A 126 6.89 8.17 14.25
C LEU A 126 7.85 7.51 15.25
N PHE A 127 7.63 6.24 15.54
CA PHE A 127 8.52 5.42 16.37
C PHE A 127 8.66 4.00 15.81
N GLU A 128 9.82 3.38 15.98
CA GLU A 128 9.99 1.96 15.66
C GLU A 128 9.22 1.09 16.65
N ARG A 129 8.36 0.21 16.13
CA ARG A 129 7.66 -0.80 16.92
C ARG A 129 8.47 -2.08 16.94
N HIS A 130 9.04 -2.41 18.10
CA HIS A 130 9.84 -3.63 18.22
C HIS A 130 9.03 -4.92 18.09
N SER A 131 7.74 -4.92 18.44
CA SER A 131 6.84 -6.07 18.26
C SER A 131 6.02 -5.90 16.97
N SER A 132 6.54 -6.43 15.86
CA SER A 132 5.92 -6.32 14.53
C SER A 132 6.02 -7.65 13.79
N LEU A 133 5.03 -7.94 12.92
CA LEU A 133 5.05 -9.11 12.05
C LEU A 133 6.24 -9.08 11.08
N GLN A 134 6.68 -7.90 10.65
CA GLN A 134 7.75 -7.69 9.68
C GLN A 134 9.12 -8.20 10.13
N ARG A 135 9.24 -8.72 11.36
CA ARG A 135 10.40 -9.53 11.75
C ARG A 135 10.47 -10.87 11.01
N HIS A 136 9.34 -11.38 10.51
CA HIS A 136 9.22 -12.74 9.96
C HIS A 136 8.37 -12.85 8.69
N VAL A 137 7.92 -11.73 8.11
CA VAL A 137 7.07 -11.73 6.91
C VAL A 137 7.22 -10.42 6.12
N ASN A 138 7.12 -10.50 4.81
CA ASN A 138 6.96 -9.32 3.94
C ASN A 138 5.46 -8.99 3.89
N VAL A 139 5.05 -7.74 4.05
CA VAL A 139 3.63 -7.37 4.14
C VAL A 139 3.24 -6.40 3.05
N VAL A 140 2.12 -6.65 2.40
CA VAL A 140 1.42 -5.71 1.51
C VAL A 140 0.16 -5.25 2.21
N TYR A 141 0.13 -3.99 2.63
CA TYR A 141 -1.07 -3.31 3.10
C TYR A 141 -1.82 -2.77 1.89
N LEU A 142 -2.99 -3.33 1.62
CA LEU A 142 -3.79 -2.96 0.45
C LEU A 142 -5.04 -2.19 0.89
N ASP A 143 -5.20 -0.98 0.39
CA ASP A 143 -6.44 -0.23 0.57
C ASP A 143 -7.48 -0.78 -0.41
N GLN A 144 -8.44 -1.55 0.11
CA GLN A 144 -9.53 -2.13 -0.66
C GLN A 144 -10.85 -2.04 0.11
N PRO A 145 -12.01 -1.98 -0.58
CA PRO A 145 -12.17 -1.90 -2.03
C PRO A 145 -11.82 -0.52 -2.60
N VAL A 146 -12.06 -0.29 -3.89
CA VAL A 146 -11.96 1.07 -4.47
C VAL A 146 -12.82 2.05 -3.65
N GLY A 147 -12.21 3.14 -3.18
CA GLY A 147 -12.83 4.09 -2.24
C GLY A 147 -12.37 3.94 -0.79
N ALA A 148 -11.71 2.83 -0.44
CA ALA A 148 -11.11 2.65 0.87
C ALA A 148 -9.79 3.42 0.97
N GLY A 149 -9.55 4.08 2.11
CA GLY A 149 -8.31 4.80 2.36
C GLY A 149 -7.92 5.74 1.22
N TYR A 150 -6.81 5.45 0.55
CA TYR A 150 -6.30 6.21 -0.58
C TYR A 150 -6.71 5.68 -1.95
N SER A 151 -7.34 4.51 -2.02
CA SER A 151 -7.85 3.92 -3.26
C SER A 151 -9.05 4.70 -3.79
N PHE A 152 -9.10 4.95 -5.11
CA PHE A 152 -10.10 5.85 -5.68
C PHE A 152 -10.50 5.51 -7.12
N THR A 153 -11.60 6.11 -7.56
CA THR A 153 -12.09 6.10 -8.94
C THR A 153 -12.55 7.50 -9.34
N LYS A 154 -12.69 7.77 -10.66
CA LYS A 154 -13.19 9.07 -11.17
C LYS A 154 -14.71 9.13 -11.32
N GLY A 155 -15.43 8.02 -11.14
CA GLY A 155 -16.88 8.00 -11.33
C GLY A 155 -17.58 6.96 -10.45
N LEU A 156 -18.86 7.19 -10.19
CA LEU A 156 -19.67 6.35 -9.30
C LEU A 156 -19.73 4.87 -9.72
N LEU A 157 -19.54 4.58 -11.01
CA LEU A 157 -19.52 3.21 -11.52
C LEU A 157 -18.28 2.40 -11.09
N GLY A 158 -17.22 3.07 -10.63
CA GLY A 158 -15.96 2.43 -10.22
C GLY A 158 -15.94 1.87 -8.80
N TYR A 159 -16.95 2.18 -7.98
CA TYR A 159 -17.08 1.62 -6.64
C TYR A 159 -17.64 0.19 -6.71
N ALA A 160 -17.09 -0.69 -5.87
CA ALA A 160 -17.53 -2.07 -5.77
C ALA A 160 -18.98 -2.14 -5.26
N LYS A 161 -19.79 -3.01 -5.89
CA LYS A 161 -21.20 -3.21 -5.52
C LYS A 161 -21.41 -4.51 -4.75
N ASP A 162 -20.52 -5.47 -4.92
CA ASP A 162 -20.56 -6.77 -4.25
C ASP A 162 -19.14 -7.34 -4.06
N LEU A 163 -19.05 -8.50 -3.42
CA LEU A 163 -17.77 -9.18 -3.14
C LEU A 163 -17.04 -9.66 -4.39
N ASN A 164 -17.73 -9.87 -5.52
CA ASN A 164 -17.07 -10.26 -6.77
C ASN A 164 -16.30 -9.07 -7.34
N ASP A 165 -16.87 -7.86 -7.30
CA ASP A 165 -16.16 -6.64 -7.67
C ASP A 165 -14.89 -6.44 -6.80
N VAL A 166 -15.01 -6.66 -5.48
CA VAL A 166 -13.87 -6.55 -4.55
C VAL A 166 -12.80 -7.59 -4.88
N SER A 167 -13.19 -8.86 -4.96
CA SER A 167 -12.25 -9.96 -5.20
C SER A 167 -11.56 -9.85 -6.57
N GLY A 168 -12.31 -9.47 -7.61
CA GLY A 168 -11.75 -9.21 -8.94
C GLY A 168 -10.73 -8.08 -8.94
N GLY A 169 -11.00 -6.99 -8.21
CA GLY A 169 -10.04 -5.90 -8.04
C GLY A 169 -8.77 -6.31 -7.29
N VAL A 170 -8.89 -7.12 -6.24
CA VAL A 170 -7.74 -7.64 -5.49
C VAL A 170 -6.91 -8.62 -6.34
N LEU A 171 -7.56 -9.47 -7.14
CA LEU A 171 -6.86 -10.39 -8.06
C LEU A 171 -6.09 -9.65 -9.14
N GLU A 172 -6.69 -8.64 -9.78
CA GLU A 172 -6.00 -7.79 -10.76
C GLU A 172 -4.81 -7.04 -10.14
N PHE A 173 -4.98 -6.56 -8.90
CA PHE A 173 -3.86 -5.99 -8.13
C PHE A 173 -2.74 -7.01 -7.92
N LEU A 174 -3.07 -8.23 -7.48
CA LEU A 174 -2.07 -9.26 -7.18
C LEU A 174 -1.30 -9.68 -8.44
N ASP A 175 -1.96 -9.82 -9.59
CA ASP A 175 -1.32 -10.16 -10.86
C ASP A 175 -0.26 -9.12 -11.28
N GLN A 176 -0.62 -7.83 -11.22
CA GLN A 176 0.32 -6.75 -11.49
C GLN A 176 1.41 -6.66 -10.41
N PHE A 177 1.07 -6.89 -9.14
CA PHE A 177 2.02 -6.85 -8.03
C PHE A 177 3.10 -7.92 -8.17
N VAL A 178 2.74 -9.18 -8.45
CA VAL A 178 3.73 -10.25 -8.63
C VAL A 178 4.50 -10.13 -9.94
N THR A 179 3.92 -9.48 -10.97
CA THR A 179 4.66 -9.10 -12.18
C THR A 179 5.77 -8.09 -11.85
N MET A 180 5.50 -7.15 -10.94
CA MET A 180 6.45 -6.15 -10.50
C MET A 180 7.48 -6.70 -9.48
N PHE A 181 7.08 -7.66 -8.66
CA PHE A 181 7.90 -8.31 -7.63
C PHE A 181 7.96 -9.83 -7.86
N PRO A 182 8.63 -10.30 -8.93
CA PRO A 182 8.62 -11.71 -9.33
C PRO A 182 9.28 -12.64 -8.31
N GLU A 183 10.05 -12.10 -7.36
CA GLU A 183 10.57 -12.88 -6.22
C GLU A 183 9.48 -13.51 -5.34
N TYR A 184 8.22 -13.08 -5.49
CA TYR A 184 7.08 -13.60 -4.74
C TYR A 184 6.28 -14.69 -5.45
N THR A 185 6.49 -14.96 -6.76
CA THR A 185 5.68 -15.94 -7.52
C THR A 185 5.71 -17.35 -6.94
N ASN A 186 6.85 -17.77 -6.36
CA ASN A 186 7.01 -19.08 -5.71
C ASN A 186 7.16 -18.98 -4.19
N ARG A 187 6.73 -17.86 -3.61
CA ARG A 187 6.81 -17.62 -2.18
C ARG A 187 5.56 -18.15 -1.49
N THR A 188 5.72 -18.70 -0.28
CA THR A 188 4.57 -18.95 0.59
C THR A 188 3.79 -17.65 0.79
N PHE A 189 2.49 -17.69 0.47
CA PHE A 189 1.60 -16.55 0.48
C PHE A 189 0.45 -16.76 1.46
N TYR A 190 0.17 -15.74 2.26
CA TYR A 190 -0.93 -15.70 3.20
C TYR A 190 -1.80 -14.48 2.93
N ILE A 191 -3.09 -14.61 3.21
CA ILE A 191 -4.02 -13.48 3.29
C ILE A 191 -4.45 -13.38 4.75
N GLY A 192 -4.30 -12.20 5.32
CA GLY A 192 -4.75 -11.86 6.66
C GLY A 192 -5.54 -10.56 6.64
N GLY A 193 -6.35 -10.36 7.66
CA GLY A 193 -7.12 -9.14 7.78
C GLY A 193 -7.82 -9.04 9.12
N GLU A 194 -8.37 -7.86 9.38
CA GLU A 194 -9.11 -7.56 10.59
C GLU A 194 -10.57 -7.25 10.26
N SER A 195 -11.51 -7.65 11.13
CA SER A 195 -12.93 -7.34 11.00
C SER A 195 -13.49 -7.81 9.65
N TYR A 196 -14.21 -6.95 8.91
CA TYR A 196 -14.77 -7.26 7.59
C TYR A 196 -13.70 -7.57 6.51
N GLY A 197 -12.43 -7.23 6.77
CA GLY A 197 -11.31 -7.62 5.92
C GLY A 197 -10.98 -9.12 5.98
N ALA A 198 -11.53 -9.83 6.98
CA ALA A 198 -11.45 -11.28 7.12
C ALA A 198 -12.75 -12.00 6.70
N THR A 199 -13.70 -11.28 6.08
CA THR A 199 -14.93 -11.90 5.56
C THR A 199 -14.61 -12.81 4.39
N ARG A 200 -15.21 -14.01 4.42
CA ARG A 200 -15.06 -15.04 3.38
C ARG A 200 -15.84 -14.72 2.12
#